data_AF-A0A968QSM0-F1
#
_entry.id   AF-A0A968QSM0-F1
#
_cell.length_a   1.000
_cell.length_b   1.000
_cell.length_c   1.000
_cell.angle_alpha   90.00
_cell.angle_beta   90.00
_cell.angle_gamma   90.00
#
_symmetry.space_group_name_H-M   'P 1'
#
loop_
_entity.id
_entity.type
_entity.pdbx_description
1 polymer ?
#
loop_
_entity_poly.entity_id
_entity_poly.type
_entity_poly.pdbx_seq_one_letter_code
_entity_poly.pdbx_strand_id
1 'polypeptide(L)'
;MVWTILLQQDALKKQGEALKIQIDALDEQIKMFKRQGLIELHHIWTNTSDIDLDNIVVPDVIQIVNALTLTASVWNHDVIEKEIIFQNYWTLFKEHYETLHSDKILPGKNRKCRSFLTPDISKAYSAMKKKEEDLVKTSSVGSN
;
A
#
# COMPACT_ATOMS: atom_id res chain seq x y z
N MET A 1 -58.29 4.96 -5.29
CA MET A 1 -57.31 3.93 -4.85
C MET A 1 -56.24 3.65 -5.89
N VAL A 2 -56.56 3.46 -7.18
CA VAL A 2 -55.57 3.16 -8.24
C VAL A 2 -54.51 4.27 -8.44
N TRP A 3 -54.91 5.54 -8.39
CA TRP A 3 -53.98 6.67 -8.59
C TRP A 3 -52.89 6.76 -7.51
N THR A 4 -53.24 6.43 -6.26
CA THR A 4 -52.28 6.39 -5.14
C THR A 4 -51.25 5.28 -5.31
N ILE A 5 -51.64 4.13 -5.87
CA ILE A 5 -50.73 3.00 -6.13
C ILE A 5 -49.74 3.36 -7.25
N LEU A 6 -50.19 4.04 -8.30
CA LEU A 6 -49.33 4.48 -9.41
C LEU A 6 -48.29 5.51 -8.95
N LEU A 7 -48.71 6.50 -8.14
CA LEU A 7 -47.78 7.46 -7.55
C LEU A 7 -46.75 6.80 -6.64
N GLN A 8 -47.18 5.80 -5.86
CA GLN A 8 -46.26 5.04 -5.01
C GLN A 8 -45.24 4.24 -5.84
N GLN A 9 -45.65 3.63 -6.96
CA GLN A 9 -44.74 2.90 -7.84
C GLN A 9 -43.72 3.81 -8.53
N ASP A 10 -44.14 5.00 -8.99
CA ASP A 10 -43.23 5.95 -9.62
C ASP A 10 -42.23 6.53 -8.62
N ALA A 11 -42.66 6.79 -7.38
CA ALA A 11 -41.75 7.21 -6.31
C ALA A 11 -40.69 6.15 -6.00
N LEU A 12 -41.08 4.87 -5.92
CA LEU A 12 -40.15 3.75 -5.69
C LEU A 12 -39.16 3.57 -6.84
N LYS A 13 -39.60 3.72 -8.10
CA LYS A 13 -38.69 3.69 -9.26
C LYS A 13 -37.65 4.80 -9.20
N LYS A 14 -38.09 6.04 -8.96
CA LYS A 14 -37.19 7.20 -8.81
C LYS A 14 -36.20 7.02 -7.66
N GLN A 15 -36.63 6.44 -6.55
CA GLN A 15 -35.75 6.12 -5.42
C GLN A 15 -34.69 5.07 -5.80
N GLY A 16 -35.07 4.04 -6.55
CA GLY A 16 -34.13 3.03 -7.06
C GLY A 16 -33.09 3.60 -8.03
N GLU A 17 -33.52 4.49 -8.94
CA GLU A 17 -32.62 5.19 -9.86
C GLU A 17 -31.63 6.11 -9.12
N ALA A 18 -32.11 6.85 -8.11
CA ALA A 18 -31.25 7.71 -7.29
C ALA A 18 -30.21 6.90 -6.49
N LEU A 19 -30.60 5.73 -5.95
CA LEU A 19 -29.68 4.85 -5.24
C LEU A 19 -28.59 4.30 -6.16
N LYS A 20 -28.96 3.92 -7.39
CA LYS A 20 -28.01 3.44 -8.39
C LYS A 20 -26.97 4.50 -8.73
N ILE A 21 -27.40 5.74 -8.99
CA ILE A 21 -26.50 6.86 -9.30
C ILE A 21 -25.53 7.11 -8.14
N GLN A 22 -25.99 7.01 -6.89
CA GLN A 22 -25.12 7.18 -5.71
C GLN A 22 -24.07 6.07 -5.60
N ILE A 23 -24.43 4.81 -5.88
CA ILE A 23 -23.50 3.68 -5.89
C ILE A 23 -22.45 3.86 -6.99
N ASP A 24 -22.88 4.21 -8.20
CA ASP A 24 -21.97 4.43 -9.33
C ASP A 24 -20.97 5.57 -9.02
N ALA A 25 -21.44 6.67 -8.42
CA ALA A 25 -20.59 7.78 -8.00
C ALA A 25 -19.60 7.40 -6.88
N LEU A 26 -20.01 6.53 -5.94
CA LEU A 26 -19.13 6.04 -4.89
C LEU A 26 -18.03 5.13 -5.47
N ASP A 27 -18.38 4.26 -6.41
CA ASP A 27 -17.43 3.38 -7.09
C ASP A 27 -16.38 4.18 -7.87
N GLU A 28 -16.77 5.28 -8.52
CA GLU A 28 -15.85 6.20 -9.17
C GLU A 28 -14.89 6.87 -8.18
N GLN A 29 -15.40 7.34 -7.04
CA GLN A 29 -14.56 7.94 -5.99
C GLN A 29 -13.56 6.95 -5.43
N ILE A 30 -13.96 5.70 -5.18
CA ILE A 30 -13.06 4.63 -4.73
C ILE A 30 -11.95 4.40 -5.76
N LYS A 31 -12.28 4.32 -7.06
CA LYS A 31 -11.28 4.15 -8.12
C LYS A 31 -10.29 5.32 -8.17
N MET A 32 -10.78 6.55 -8.03
CA MET A 32 -9.92 7.74 -7.99
C MET A 32 -8.98 7.71 -6.78
N PHE A 33 -9.49 7.37 -5.60
CA PHE A 33 -8.69 7.27 -4.37
C PHE A 33 -7.57 6.22 -4.50
N LYS A 34 -7.91 5.03 -5.03
CA LYS A 34 -6.91 3.97 -5.31
C LYS A 34 -5.80 4.45 -6.25
N ARG A 35 -6.16 5.16 -7.33
CA ARG A 35 -5.18 5.71 -8.29
C ARG A 35 -4.29 6.77 -7.65
N GLN A 36 -4.87 7.65 -6.83
CA GLN A 36 -4.11 8.66 -6.11
C GLN A 36 -3.06 8.03 -5.19
N GLY A 37 -3.45 7.00 -4.41
CA GLY A 37 -2.51 6.26 -3.57
C GLY A 37 -1.37 5.59 -4.36
N LEU A 38 -1.67 5.07 -5.55
CA LEU A 38 -0.65 4.48 -6.43
C LEU A 38 0.33 5.54 -6.98
N ILE A 39 -0.18 6.70 -7.38
CA ILE A 39 0.63 7.83 -7.86
C ILE A 39 1.54 8.31 -6.74
N GLU A 40 1.03 8.45 -5.52
CA GLU A 40 1.82 8.85 -4.36
C GLU A 40 2.92 7.85 -4.04
N LEU A 41 2.62 6.54 -4.09
CA LEU A 41 3.63 5.49 -3.95
C LEU A 41 4.73 5.62 -5.01
N HIS A 42 4.36 5.70 -6.29
CA HIS A 42 5.34 5.87 -7.36
C HIS A 42 6.18 7.14 -7.16
N HIS A 43 5.56 8.25 -6.80
CA HIS A 43 6.25 9.52 -6.61
C HIS A 43 7.28 9.44 -5.48
N ILE A 44 6.93 8.83 -4.34
CA ILE A 44 7.87 8.67 -3.23
C ILE A 44 9.03 7.76 -3.64
N TRP A 45 8.73 6.58 -4.22
CA TRP A 45 9.76 5.62 -4.61
C TRP A 45 10.72 6.16 -5.71
N THR A 46 10.22 7.00 -6.62
CA THR A 46 11.06 7.62 -7.67
C THR A 46 12.07 8.63 -7.10
N ASN A 47 11.73 9.27 -5.99
CA ASN A 47 12.59 10.28 -5.36
C ASN A 47 13.47 9.69 -4.25
N THR A 48 13.40 8.39 -4.02
CA THR A 48 14.14 7.72 -2.96
C THR A 48 15.53 7.34 -3.46
N SER A 49 16.57 7.72 -2.72
CA SER A 49 17.96 7.33 -3.02
C SER A 49 18.36 6.09 -2.24
N ASP A 50 19.37 5.36 -2.72
CA ASP A 50 19.92 4.22 -1.99
C ASP A 50 20.64 4.66 -0.70
N ILE A 51 20.60 3.82 0.33
CA ILE A 51 21.30 4.08 1.59
C ILE A 51 22.72 3.56 1.47
N ASP A 52 23.68 4.48 1.46
CA ASP A 52 25.05 4.15 1.79
C ASP A 52 25.21 4.13 3.31
N LEU A 53 25.42 2.93 3.85
CA LEU A 53 25.63 2.73 5.28
C LEU A 53 26.97 3.30 5.77
N ASP A 54 27.95 3.51 4.88
CA ASP A 54 29.25 4.09 5.21
C ASP A 54 29.22 5.63 5.17
N ASN A 55 28.31 6.20 4.39
CA ASN A 55 28.06 7.64 4.32
C ASN A 55 26.57 7.97 4.50
N ILE A 56 26.05 7.76 5.72
CA ILE A 56 24.62 7.92 6.02
C ILE A 56 24.18 9.38 5.89
N VAL A 57 23.28 9.63 4.94
CA VAL A 57 22.58 10.90 4.77
C VAL A 57 21.22 10.80 5.47
N VAL A 58 21.03 11.59 6.54
CA VAL A 58 19.82 11.53 7.37
C VAL A 58 18.52 11.82 6.59
N PRO A 59 18.46 12.84 5.71
CA PRO A 59 17.30 13.06 4.85
C PRO A 59 16.87 11.83 4.05
N ASP A 60 17.83 11.10 3.48
CA ASP A 60 17.57 9.94 2.62
C ASP A 60 16.96 8.80 3.44
N VAL A 61 17.48 8.56 4.64
CA VAL A 61 16.90 7.58 5.56
C VAL A 61 15.47 7.95 5.95
N ILE A 62 15.18 9.23 6.18
CA ILE A 62 13.81 9.69 6.49
C ILE A 62 12.88 9.46 5.29
N GLN A 63 13.34 9.77 4.07
CA GLN A 63 12.55 9.55 2.86
C GLN A 63 12.19 8.07 2.67
N ILE A 64 13.16 7.18 2.88
CA ILE A 64 12.95 5.72 2.79
C ILE A 64 11.99 5.23 3.85
N VAL A 65 12.16 5.68 5.10
CA VAL A 65 11.25 5.30 6.19
C VAL A 65 9.82 5.74 5.86
N ASN A 66 9.64 6.91 5.26
CA ASN A 66 8.34 7.37 4.79
C ASN A 66 7.79 6.51 3.64
N ALA A 67 8.64 6.13 2.68
CA ALA A 67 8.28 5.22 1.59
C ALA A 67 7.82 3.85 2.09
N LEU A 68 8.58 3.26 3.02
CA LEU A 68 8.25 2.00 3.69
C LEU A 68 6.96 2.13 4.48
N THR A 69 6.76 3.24 5.20
CA THR A 69 5.54 3.50 5.98
C THR A 69 4.32 3.57 5.08
N LEU A 70 4.39 4.33 3.97
CA LEU A 70 3.27 4.43 3.03
C LEU A 70 2.96 3.06 2.41
N THR A 71 3.99 2.37 1.94
CA THR A 71 3.83 1.03 1.33
C THR A 71 3.22 0.04 2.31
N ALA A 72 3.67 0.07 3.58
CA ALA A 72 3.12 -0.78 4.63
C ALA A 72 1.66 -0.45 4.94
N SER A 73 1.29 0.84 4.98
CA SER A 73 -0.09 1.28 5.19
C SER A 73 -1.00 0.76 4.08
N VAL A 74 -0.63 1.00 2.82
CA VAL A 74 -1.40 0.57 1.65
C VAL A 74 -1.54 -0.96 1.61
N TRP A 75 -0.48 -1.70 1.96
CA TRP A 75 -0.50 -3.17 2.02
C TRP A 75 -1.37 -3.71 3.15
N ASN A 76 -1.22 -3.17 4.37
CA ASN A 76 -1.90 -3.67 5.56
C ASN A 76 -3.40 -3.38 5.55
N HIS A 77 -3.82 -2.32 4.84
CA HIS A 77 -5.22 -1.89 4.75
C HIS A 77 -5.91 -2.28 3.44
N ASP A 78 -5.24 -3.04 2.56
CA ASP A 78 -5.80 -3.50 1.27
C ASP A 78 -6.37 -2.35 0.40
N VAL A 79 -5.74 -1.17 0.49
CA VAL A 79 -6.18 0.02 -0.26
C VAL A 79 -5.95 -0.18 -1.76
N ILE A 80 -4.82 -0.79 -2.13
CA ILE A 80 -4.46 -1.18 -3.50
C ILE A 80 -4.36 -2.70 -3.55
N GLU A 81 -4.61 -3.29 -4.72
CA GLU A 81 -4.45 -4.74 -4.90
C GLU A 81 -3.03 -5.19 -4.50
N LYS A 82 -2.96 -6.15 -3.55
CA LYS A 82 -1.69 -6.68 -3.01
C LYS A 82 -0.77 -7.19 -4.12
N GLU A 83 -1.29 -7.74 -5.20
CA GLU A 83 -0.53 -8.21 -6.36
C GLU A 83 0.25 -7.06 -7.01
N ILE A 84 -0.38 -5.90 -7.20
CA ILE A 84 0.26 -4.72 -7.79
C ILE A 84 1.37 -4.23 -6.87
N ILE A 85 1.09 -4.12 -5.56
CA ILE A 85 2.09 -3.65 -4.60
C ILE A 85 3.29 -4.59 -4.59
N PHE A 86 3.03 -5.90 -4.52
CA PHE A 86 4.07 -6.92 -4.46
C PHE A 86 4.94 -6.91 -5.72
N GLN A 87 4.33 -6.91 -6.91
CA GLN A 87 5.09 -6.96 -8.16
C GLN A 87 5.97 -5.73 -8.40
N ASN A 88 5.51 -4.55 -7.99
CA ASN A 88 6.20 -3.30 -8.31
C ASN A 88 7.17 -2.82 -7.22
N TYR A 89 6.88 -3.13 -5.95
CA TYR A 89 7.60 -2.50 -4.83
C TYR A 89 8.25 -3.49 -3.87
N TRP A 90 7.97 -4.79 -3.95
CA TRP A 90 8.50 -5.75 -2.97
C TRP A 90 10.03 -5.76 -2.92
N THR A 91 10.70 -5.78 -4.08
CA THR A 91 12.17 -5.82 -4.15
C THR A 91 12.79 -4.62 -3.45
N LEU A 92 12.38 -3.40 -3.80
CA LEU A 92 12.85 -2.16 -3.19
C LEU A 92 12.52 -2.13 -1.68
N PHE A 93 11.29 -2.50 -1.32
CA PHE A 93 10.85 -2.55 0.06
C PHE A 93 11.73 -3.49 0.91
N LYS A 94 12.03 -4.69 0.39
CA LYS A 94 12.88 -5.69 1.05
C LYS A 94 14.30 -5.18 1.23
N GLU A 95 14.92 -4.68 0.15
CA GLU A 95 16.30 -4.18 0.16
C GLU A 95 16.50 -3.05 1.18
N HIS A 96 15.63 -2.05 1.15
CA HIS A 96 15.71 -0.93 2.09
C HIS A 96 15.36 -1.33 3.52
N TYR A 97 14.37 -2.21 3.72
CA TYR A 97 14.05 -2.72 5.05
C TYR A 97 15.24 -3.44 5.67
N GLU A 98 15.88 -4.35 4.92
CA GLU A 98 17.04 -5.11 5.38
C GLU A 98 18.24 -4.20 5.65
N THR A 99 18.47 -3.20 4.80
CA THR A 99 19.53 -2.20 4.99
C THR A 99 19.31 -1.35 6.26
N LEU A 100 18.07 -0.92 6.50
CA LEU A 100 17.70 -0.17 7.70
C LEU A 100 17.64 -1.04 8.95
N HIS A 101 17.56 -2.37 8.80
CA HIS A 101 17.61 -3.31 9.92
C HIS A 101 19.02 -3.44 10.53
N SER A 102 19.97 -2.59 10.12
CA SER A 102 21.30 -2.47 10.71
C SER A 102 21.29 -1.78 12.09
N ASP A 103 22.32 -2.09 12.89
CA ASP A 103 22.58 -1.48 14.19
C ASP A 103 23.39 -0.17 14.10
N LYS A 104 23.66 0.33 12.89
CA LYS A 104 24.38 1.60 12.68
C LYS A 104 23.57 2.76 13.27
N ILE A 105 24.30 3.70 13.88
CA ILE A 105 23.72 4.89 14.51
C ILE A 105 23.60 5.98 13.45
N LEU A 106 22.42 6.59 13.38
CA LEU A 106 22.16 7.69 12.46
C LEU A 106 22.92 8.96 12.92
N PRO A 107 23.72 9.59 12.05
CA PRO A 107 24.41 10.83 12.38
C PRO A 107 23.42 11.90 12.87
N GLY A 108 23.74 12.59 13.97
CA GLY A 108 22.91 13.68 14.50
C GLY A 108 21.58 13.31 15.17
N LYS A 109 21.14 12.03 15.13
CA LYS A 109 19.91 11.57 15.85
C LYS A 109 20.20 10.65 17.03
N ASN A 110 21.44 10.18 17.19
CA ASN A 110 21.90 9.27 18.26
C ASN A 110 20.97 8.05 18.49
N ARG A 111 20.33 7.60 17.41
CA ARG A 111 19.38 6.48 17.38
C ARG A 111 19.80 5.51 16.28
N LYS A 112 19.54 4.22 16.49
CA LYS A 112 19.82 3.17 15.50
C LYS A 112 18.87 3.28 14.30
N CYS A 113 19.33 2.95 13.10
CA CYS A 113 18.47 2.89 11.90
C CYS A 113 17.22 2.03 12.14
N ARG A 114 17.38 0.86 12.76
CA ARG A 114 16.26 -0.03 13.12
C ARG A 114 15.17 0.63 13.96
N SER A 115 15.50 1.64 14.77
CA SER A 115 14.50 2.31 15.63
C SER A 115 13.47 3.14 14.85
N PHE A 116 13.75 3.43 13.58
CA PHE A 116 12.80 4.11 12.68
C PHE A 116 11.84 3.14 11.99
N LEU A 117 12.09 1.83 12.07
CA LEU A 117 11.17 0.82 11.54
C LEU A 117 10.01 0.63 12.52
N THR A 118 8.81 1.01 12.09
CA THR A 118 7.59 0.87 12.88
C THR A 118 7.06 -0.58 12.84
N PRO A 119 6.23 -0.99 13.81
CA PRO A 119 5.61 -2.31 13.80
C PRO A 119 4.80 -2.59 12.52
N ASP A 120 4.19 -1.56 11.93
CA ASP A 120 3.42 -1.68 10.70
C ASP A 120 4.29 -2.03 9.50
N ILE A 121 5.48 -1.44 9.41
CA ILE A 121 6.48 -1.78 8.38
C ILE A 121 6.93 -3.24 8.55
N SER A 122 7.27 -3.65 9.77
CA SER A 122 7.68 -5.04 10.04
C SER A 122 6.56 -6.04 9.74
N LYS A 123 5.31 -5.70 10.06
CA LYS A 123 4.13 -6.53 9.73
C LYS A 123 3.97 -6.70 8.22
N ALA A 124 4.08 -5.60 7.46
CA ALA A 124 4.00 -5.64 6.00
C ALA A 124 5.15 -6.47 5.41
N TYR A 125 6.39 -6.29 5.91
CA TYR A 125 7.55 -7.08 5.50
C TYR A 125 7.31 -8.58 5.69
N SER A 126 6.88 -9.00 6.89
CA SER A 126 6.63 -10.42 7.16
C SER A 126 5.52 -11.00 6.27
N ALA A 127 4.47 -10.23 6.00
CA ALA A 127 3.37 -10.66 5.13
C ALA A 127 3.80 -10.80 3.66
N MET A 128 4.56 -9.83 3.14
CA MET A 128 5.09 -9.88 1.77
C MET A 128 6.14 -11.00 1.61
N LYS A 129 7.03 -11.17 2.60
CA LYS A 129 8.01 -12.25 2.63
C LYS A 129 7.35 -13.63 2.61
N LYS A 130 6.30 -13.82 3.39
CA LYS A 130 5.50 -15.06 3.35
C LYS A 130 4.90 -15.30 1.96
N LYS A 131 4.39 -14.25 1.31
CA LYS A 131 3.88 -14.34 -0.07
C LYS A 131 4.96 -14.75 -1.07
N GLU A 132 6.18 -14.20 -0.95
CA GLU A 132 7.35 -14.61 -1.74
C GLU A 132 7.65 -16.10 -1.56
N GLU A 133 7.71 -16.57 -0.31
CA GLU A 133 7.98 -17.99 0.01
C GLU A 133 6.90 -18.93 -0.52
N ASP A 134 5.63 -18.53 -0.45
CA ASP A 134 4.51 -19.34 -0.94
C ASP A 134 4.52 -19.44 -2.47
N LEU A 135 4.90 -18.37 -3.19
CA LEU A 135 5.08 -18.40 -4.64
C LEU A 135 6.18 -19.38 -5.04
N VAL A 136 7.34 -19.35 -4.37
CA VAL A 136 8.46 -20.28 -4.64
C VAL A 136 8.04 -21.74 -4.46
N LYS A 137 7.27 -22.05 -3.40
CA LYS A 137 6.76 -23.41 -3.16
C LYS A 137 5.83 -23.88 -4.29
N THR A 138 4.93 -23.03 -4.76
CA THR A 138 4.02 -23.40 -5.86
C THR A 138 4.76 -23.66 -7.17
N SER A 139 5.84 -22.94 -7.46
CA SER A 139 6.68 -23.18 -8.63
C SER A 139 7.46 -24.50 -8.56
N SER A 140 7.85 -24.94 -7.36
CA SER A 140 8.58 -26.20 -7.17
C SER A 140 7.72 -27.47 -7.25
N VAL A 141 6.40 -27.36 -7.07
CA VAL A 141 5.46 -28.50 -7.08
C VAL A 141 4.93 -28.81 -8.49
N GLY A 142 5.04 -27.86 -9.43
CA GLY A 142 4.57 -28.03 -10.83
C GLY A 142 5.57 -28.68 -11.79
N SER A 143 6.69 -29.22 -11.30
CA SER A 143 7.71 -29.92 -12.09
C SER A 143 7.92 -31.33 -11.53
N ASN A 144 6.96 -32.22 -11.75
CA ASN A 144 7.11 -33.68 -11.61
C ASN A 144 6.14 -34.38 -12.56
#